data_AF-A0A1V1ULQ2-F1
#
_entry.id   AF-A0A1V1ULQ2-F1
#
_cell.length_a   1.000
_cell.length_b   1.000
_cell.length_c   1.000
_cell.angle_alpha   90.00
_cell.angle_beta   90.00
_cell.angle_gamma   90.00
#
_symmetry.space_group_name_H-M   'P 1'
#
loop_
_entity.id
_entity.type
_entity.pdbx_description
1 polymer ?
#
loop_
_entity_poly.entity_id
_entity_poly.type
_entity_poly.pdbx_seq_one_letter_code
_entity_poly.pdbx_strand_id
1 'polypeptide(L)' 'MERRLHPDSHELHDWPIYGPKDPEIANLVDALAYDHGLRVREIEEVILQALRARVSAEEARSGHSST' A
#
# COMPACT_ATOMS: atom_id res chain seq x y z
N MET A 1 -26.06 -3.37 -3.99
CA MET A 1 -24.64 -2.95 -3.94
C MET A 1 -24.62 -1.50 -4.36
N GLU A 2 -24.55 -0.58 -3.40
CA GLU A 2 -24.34 0.84 -3.72
C GLU A 2 -23.04 0.96 -4.51
N ARG A 3 -23.09 1.67 -5.64
CA ARG A 3 -21.88 2.12 -6.31
C ARG A 3 -21.18 3.06 -5.33
N ARG A 4 -20.19 2.53 -4.61
CA ARG A 4 -19.24 3.34 -3.84
C ARG A 4 -18.45 4.14 -4.87
N LEU A 5 -18.94 5.35 -5.17
CA LEU A 5 -18.30 6.26 -6.12
C LEU A 5 -17.05 6.83 -5.45
N HIS A 6 -15.94 6.10 -5.53
CA HIS A 6 -14.63 6.59 -5.11
C HIS A 6 -13.95 7.32 -6.29
N PRO A 7 -13.30 8.49 -6.05
CA PRO A 7 -12.60 9.20 -7.11
C PRO A 7 -11.53 8.37 -7.83
N ASP A 8 -10.89 7.45 -7.10
CA ASP A 8 -9.88 6.52 -7.63
C ASP A 8 -10.46 5.12 -7.90
N SER A 9 -11.77 5.02 -8.16
CA SER A 9 -12.43 3.72 -8.36
C SER A 9 -11.86 2.93 -9.53
N HIS A 10 -11.29 3.61 -10.53
CA HIS A 10 -10.62 2.95 -11.65
C HIS A 10 -9.31 2.29 -11.20
N GLU A 11 -8.45 3.02 -10.50
CA GLU A 11 -7.18 2.53 -9.98
C GLU A 11 -7.39 1.38 -8.98
N LEU A 12 -8.41 1.50 -8.11
CA LEU A 12 -8.77 0.45 -7.14
C LEU A 12 -9.26 -0.82 -7.83
N HIS A 13 -10.01 -0.70 -8.93
CA HIS A 13 -10.48 -1.86 -9.70
C HIS A 13 -9.32 -2.62 -10.36
N ASP A 14 -8.30 -1.91 -10.80
CA ASP A 14 -7.14 -2.47 -11.50
C ASP A 14 -6.10 -3.04 -10.53
N TRP A 15 -6.16 -2.67 -9.24
CA TRP A 15 -5.19 -3.05 -8.22
C TRP A 15 -5.04 -4.56 -8.01
N PRO A 16 -6.11 -5.39 -7.97
CA PRO A 16 -5.94 -6.84 -7.86
C PRO A 16 -5.27 -7.48 -9.09
N ILE A 17 -5.26 -6.80 -10.23
CA ILE A 17 -4.71 -7.30 -11.50
C ILE A 17 -3.24 -6.89 -11.66
N TYR A 18 -2.92 -5.63 -11.36
CA TYR A 18 -1.60 -5.05 -11.60
C TYR A 18 -0.81 -4.70 -10.32
N GLY A 19 -1.46 -4.78 -9.16
CA GLY A 19 -0.87 -4.49 -7.87
C GLY A 19 -0.05 -5.65 -7.29
N PRO A 20 0.20 -5.62 -5.97
CA PRO A 20 0.99 -6.63 -5.29
C PRO A 20 0.40 -8.03 -5.43
N LYS A 21 1.28 -9.05 -5.53
CA LYS A 21 0.88 -10.46 -5.66
C LYS A 21 0.05 -10.98 -4.50
N ASP A 22 0.20 -10.37 -3.33
CA ASP A 22 -0.52 -10.78 -2.14
C ASP A 22 -1.94 -10.18 -2.14
N PRO A 23 -2.99 -11.00 -2.23
CA PRO A 23 -4.36 -10.53 -2.24
C PRO A 23 -4.76 -9.82 -0.93
N GLU A 24 -4.07 -10.07 0.18
CA GLU A 24 -4.31 -9.37 1.43
C GLU A 24 -4.01 -7.87 1.30
N ILE A 25 -2.98 -7.51 0.53
CA ILE A 25 -2.65 -6.09 0.29
C ILE A 25 -3.78 -5.41 -0.49
N ALA A 26 -4.34 -6.07 -1.51
CA ALA A 26 -5.48 -5.53 -2.26
C ALA A 26 -6.71 -5.32 -1.36
N ASN A 27 -7.02 -6.28 -0.48
CA ASN A 27 -8.12 -6.15 0.47
C ASN A 27 -7.93 -4.97 1.45
N LEU A 28 -6.69 -4.76 1.92
CA LEU A 28 -6.37 -3.64 2.80
C LEU A 28 -6.49 -2.29 2.07
N VAL A 29 -6.04 -2.22 0.82
CA VAL A 29 -6.20 -1.03 -0.03
C VAL A 29 -7.68 -0.70 -0.25
N ASP A 30 -8.51 -1.71 -0.57
CA ASP A 30 -9.95 -1.53 -0.73
C ASP A 30 -10.61 -1.05 0.57
N ALA A 31 -10.28 -1.63 1.72
CA ALA A 31 -10.82 -1.20 3.00
C ALA A 31 -10.43 0.26 3.32
N LEU A 32 -9.16 0.62 3.13
CA LEU A 32 -8.68 1.98 3.35
C LEU A 32 -9.38 2.99 2.43
N ALA A 33 -9.60 2.65 1.16
CA ALA A 33 -10.25 3.55 0.22
C ALA A 33 -11.76 3.65 0.44
N TYR A 34 -12.44 2.51 0.53
CA TYR A 34 -13.89 2.48 0.53
C TYR A 34 -14.52 2.59 1.91
N ASP A 35 -13.88 2.09 2.96
CA ASP A 35 -14.41 2.14 4.32
C ASP A 35 -13.82 3.32 5.12
N HIS A 36 -12.60 3.78 4.76
CA HIS A 36 -11.94 4.90 5.42
C HIS A 36 -11.79 6.17 4.55
N GLY A 37 -12.14 6.11 3.26
CA GLY A 37 -12.19 7.28 2.38
C GLY A 37 -10.82 7.80 1.92
N LEU A 38 -9.75 7.03 2.08
CA LEU A 38 -8.42 7.43 1.63
C LEU A 38 -8.30 7.37 0.11
N ARG A 39 -7.59 8.34 -0.46
CA ARG A 39 -7.17 8.31 -1.87
C ARG A 39 -6.05 7.30 -2.06
N VAL A 40 -5.95 6.75 -3.27
CA VAL A 40 -4.87 5.81 -3.62
C VAL A 40 -3.50 6.41 -3.34
N ARG A 41 -3.29 7.70 -3.66
CA ARG A 41 -2.04 8.40 -3.33
C ARG A 41 -1.70 8.39 -1.84
N GLU A 42 -2.70 8.55 -0.96
CA GLU A 42 -2.49 8.54 0.49
C GLU A 42 -2.13 7.13 0.98
N ILE A 43 -2.71 6.10 0.37
CA ILE A 43 -2.36 4.70 0.65
C ILE A 43 -0.94 4.39 0.14
N GLU A 44 -0.57 4.85 -1.04
CA GLU A 44 0.80 4.73 -1.59
C GLU A 44 1.83 5.41 -0.68
N GLU A 45 1.52 6.56 -0.09
CA GLU A 45 2.38 7.25 0.87
C GLU A 45 2.63 6.38 2.12
N VAL A 46 1.59 5.71 2.64
CA VAL A 46 1.71 4.76 3.77
C VAL A 46 2.62 3.59 3.41
N ILE A 47 2.41 2.98 2.23
CA ILE A 47 3.24 1.86 1.74
C ILE A 47 4.69 2.32 1.59
N LEU A 48 4.92 3.48 0.98
CA LEU A 48 6.25 4.02 0.74
C LEU A 48 7.01 4.30 2.05
N GLN A 49 6.32 4.83 3.07
CA GLN A 49 6.90 5.04 4.39
C GLN A 49 7.31 3.73 5.05
N ALA A 50 6.45 2.71 5.01
CA ALA A 50 6.75 1.40 5.58
C ALA A 50 7.96 0.74 4.89
N LEU A 51 8.03 0.80 3.56
CA LEU A 51 9.15 0.27 2.79
C LEU A 51 10.47 1.00 3.10
N ARG A 52 10.44 2.34 3.16
CA ARG A 52 11.63 3.14 3.52
C ARG A 52 12.15 2.79 4.90
N ALA A 53 11.26 2.73 5.90
CA ALA A 53 11.63 2.33 7.26
C ALA A 53 12.27 0.93 7.28
N ARG A 54 11.72 0.00 6.50
CA ARG A 54 12.20 -1.37 6.38
C ARG A 54 13.56 -1.47 5.67
N VAL A 55 13.83 -0.62 4.68
CA VAL A 55 15.14 -0.51 4.01
C VAL A 55 16.18 0.04 4.98
N SER A 56 15.91 1.16 5.65
CA SER A 56 16.83 1.76 6.62
C SER A 56 17.21 0.79 7.74
N ALA A 57 16.27 -0.05 8.18
CA ALA A 57 16.55 -1.10 9.17
C ALA A 57 17.51 -2.21 8.66
N GLU A 58 17.46 -2.56 7.37
CA GLU A 58 18.40 -3.54 6.79
C GLU A 58 19.78 -2.97 6.55
N GLU A 59 19.85 -1.71 6.12
CA GLU A 59 21.12 -1.01 5.95
C GLU A 59 21.85 -0.89 7.29
N ALA A 60 21.12 -0.55 8.36
CA ALA A 60 21.65 -0.54 9.71
C ALA A 60 22.17 -1.93 10.15
N ARG A 61 21.43 -3.01 9.85
CA ARG A 61 21.85 -4.38 10.18
C ARG A 61 23.10 -4.80 9.40
N SER A 62 23.15 -4.45 8.12
CA SER A 62 24.28 -4.80 7.23
C SER A 62 25.54 -4.01 7.58
N GLY A 63 25.41 -2.78 8.08
CA GLY A 63 26.51 -1.96 8.57
C GLY A 63 27.13 -2.41 9.91
N HIS A 64 26.44 -3.25 10.69
CA HIS A 64 26.93 -3.79 11.98
C HIS A 64 27.72 -5.11 11.86
N SER A 65 27.83 -5.71 10.66
CA SER A 65 28.59 -6.96 10.45
C SER A 65 30.08 -6.76 10.13
N SER A 66 30.58 -5.52 10.21
CA SER A 66 31.96 -5.17 9.91
C SER A 66 32.60 -4.41 11.08
N THR A 67 32.71 -5.03 12.26
CA THR A 67 33.63 -4.56 13.32
C THR A 67 34.05 -5.73 14.19
#